data_AF-A0A350JJS0-F1
#
_entry.id   AF-A0A350JJS0-F1
#
_cell.length_a   1.000
_cell.length_b   1.000
_cell.length_c   1.000
_cell.angle_alpha   90.00
_cell.angle_beta   90.00
_cell.angle_gamma   90.00
#
_symmetry.space_group_name_H-M   'P 1'
#
loop_
_entity.id
_entity.type
_entity.pdbx_description
1 polymer ?
#
loop_
_entity_poly.entity_id
_entity_poly.type
_entity_poly.pdbx_seq_one_letter_code
_entity_poly.pdbx_strand_id
1 'polypeptide(L)'
;MVIMKLKYSFVLVLLAFFVVGFSNSTIAQIPSDAAILPYQVDEVTNIIKERFEAPHETNEYIQFLVEEDDFPAIAPNVPMSSELTEELTEWVTTHPAAIEQLLIRAKKNYDKYFNPALIK
;
A
#
# COMPACT_ATOMS: atom_id res chain seq x y z
N MET A 1 -70.40 8.41 6.63
CA MET A 1 -70.07 9.79 7.08
C MET A 1 -69.01 9.69 8.16
N VAL A 2 -68.11 10.69 8.22
CA VAL A 2 -66.88 10.78 9.02
C VAL A 2 -65.64 10.17 8.36
N ILE A 3 -65.02 10.95 7.46
CA ILE A 3 -63.56 10.93 7.28
C ILE A 3 -63.09 12.28 7.84
N MET A 4 -62.64 12.27 9.09
CA MET A 4 -62.07 13.43 9.76
C MET A 4 -60.54 13.29 9.75
N LYS A 5 -59.90 14.36 9.24
CA LYS A 5 -58.46 14.60 9.20
C LYS A 5 -57.81 14.47 10.58
N LEU A 6 -56.67 13.76 10.68
CA LEU A 6 -55.68 13.97 11.75
C LEU A 6 -54.29 13.54 11.25
N LYS A 7 -53.58 14.46 10.59
CA LYS A 7 -52.45 15.24 11.14
C LYS A 7 -51.20 14.38 11.41
N TYR A 8 -50.29 14.45 10.44
CA TYR A 8 -48.84 14.35 10.55
C TYR A 8 -48.33 14.63 11.97
N SER A 9 -48.06 13.58 12.74
CA SER A 9 -47.32 13.68 14.00
C SER A 9 -46.82 12.31 14.44
N PHE A 10 -46.07 11.64 13.58
CA PHE A 10 -45.31 10.44 13.98
C PHE A 10 -44.06 10.22 13.11
N VAL A 11 -43.48 11.31 12.60
CA VAL A 11 -42.23 11.29 11.81
C VAL A 11 -41.00 11.53 12.69
N LEU A 12 -41.17 11.63 14.02
CA LEU A 12 -40.10 12.05 14.94
C LEU A 12 -39.80 11.02 16.05
N VAL A 13 -39.90 9.73 15.73
CA VAL A 13 -39.43 8.61 16.59
C VAL A 13 -38.52 7.64 15.80
N LEU A 14 -38.05 8.03 14.62
CA LEU A 14 -37.11 7.24 13.80
C LEU A 14 -35.65 7.67 13.98
N LEU A 15 -35.36 8.45 15.03
CA LEU A 15 -34.03 9.02 15.31
C LEU A 15 -33.43 8.54 16.64
N ALA A 16 -33.83 7.35 17.10
CA ALA A 16 -33.44 6.82 18.41
C ALA A 16 -33.08 5.32 18.41
N PHE A 17 -32.52 4.80 17.31
CA PHE A 17 -31.69 3.59 17.35
C PHE A 17 -30.32 3.89 16.73
N PHE A 18 -29.57 4.66 17.52
CA PHE A 18 -28.13 4.51 17.58
C PHE A 18 -27.82 3.09 18.08
N VAL A 19 -26.62 2.60 17.74
CA VAL A 19 -25.88 1.50 18.38
C VAL A 19 -25.86 0.16 17.62
N VAL A 20 -24.64 -0.14 17.16
CA VAL A 20 -24.03 -1.41 16.70
C VAL A 20 -24.49 -2.01 15.38
N GLY A 21 -23.69 -1.74 14.36
CA GLY A 21 -23.54 -2.59 13.19
C GLY A 21 -22.16 -2.34 12.61
N PHE A 22 -21.11 -2.56 13.43
CA PHE A 22 -19.79 -2.86 12.91
C PHE A 22 -19.99 -4.00 11.91
N SER A 23 -19.94 -3.69 10.60
CA SER A 23 -19.70 -4.70 9.59
C SER A 23 -18.25 -5.15 9.75
N ASN A 24 -17.99 -5.92 10.82
CA ASN A 24 -17.00 -6.96 10.77
C ASN A 24 -17.57 -7.99 9.80
N SER A 25 -17.37 -7.76 8.51
CA SER A 25 -17.21 -8.88 7.60
C SER A 25 -15.99 -9.62 8.14
N THR A 26 -16.21 -10.55 9.06
CA THR A 26 -15.33 -11.71 9.18
C THR A 26 -15.46 -12.42 7.84
N ILE A 27 -14.74 -11.89 6.85
CA ILE A 27 -14.26 -12.69 5.73
C ILE A 27 -13.53 -13.80 6.45
N ALA A 28 -14.16 -14.98 6.50
CA ALA A 28 -13.45 -16.18 6.85
C ALA A 28 -12.18 -16.14 6.02
N GLN A 29 -11.03 -16.03 6.68
CA GLN A 29 -9.74 -16.20 6.03
C GLN A 29 -9.80 -17.60 5.43
N ILE A 30 -10.17 -17.67 4.15
CA ILE A 30 -9.79 -18.79 3.31
C ILE A 30 -8.28 -18.84 3.50
N PRO A 31 -7.69 -19.95 3.99
CA PRO A 31 -6.26 -20.08 4.00
C PRO A 31 -5.85 -19.99 2.53
N SER A 32 -5.48 -18.78 2.12
CA SER A 32 -4.96 -18.52 0.81
C SER A 32 -3.56 -19.09 0.87
N ASP A 33 -3.36 -20.22 0.20
CA ASP A 33 -2.03 -20.78 -0.08
C ASP A 33 -1.15 -19.81 -0.91
N ALA A 34 -1.66 -18.62 -1.28
CA ALA A 34 -0.80 -17.52 -1.65
C ALA A 34 -0.06 -17.05 -0.40
N ALA A 35 1.25 -17.31 -0.34
CA ALA A 35 2.17 -16.67 0.59
C ALA A 35 1.83 -15.18 0.65
N ILE A 36 1.17 -14.76 1.74
CA ILE A 36 0.86 -13.35 1.97
C ILE A 36 2.20 -12.67 2.05
N LEU A 37 2.51 -11.82 1.07
CA LEU A 37 3.73 -11.04 1.06
C LEU A 37 3.82 -10.31 2.40
N PRO A 38 4.92 -10.44 3.16
CA PRO A 38 5.04 -9.84 4.48
C PRO A 38 5.10 -8.30 4.44
N TYR A 39 5.03 -7.71 3.24
CA TYR A 39 5.09 -6.29 2.96
C TYR A 39 3.82 -5.81 2.26
N GLN A 40 3.49 -4.53 2.44
CA GLN A 40 2.38 -3.90 1.72
C GLN A 40 2.85 -3.50 0.32
N VAL A 41 2.23 -4.07 -0.72
CA VAL A 41 2.57 -3.83 -2.13
C VAL A 41 2.55 -2.33 -2.44
N ASP A 42 1.46 -1.64 -2.10
CA ASP A 42 1.30 -0.21 -2.35
C ASP A 42 2.39 0.63 -1.67
N GLU A 43 2.82 0.24 -0.46
CA GLU A 43 3.88 0.91 0.27
C GLU A 43 5.23 0.74 -0.43
N VAL A 44 5.53 -0.47 -0.88
CA VAL A 44 6.76 -0.76 -1.63
C VAL A 44 6.77 -0.06 -2.98
N THR A 45 5.67 -0.08 -3.74
CA THR A 45 5.52 0.65 -4.99
C THR A 45 5.77 2.14 -4.79
N ASN A 46 5.16 2.74 -3.76
CA ASN A 46 5.34 4.16 -3.46
C ASN A 46 6.78 4.48 -3.06
N ILE A 47 7.43 3.63 -2.25
CA ILE A 47 8.85 3.79 -1.93
C ILE A 47 9.66 3.77 -3.23
N ILE A 48 9.45 2.79 -4.11
CA ILE A 48 10.22 2.69 -5.35
C ILE A 48 10.01 3.94 -6.20
N LYS A 49 8.76 4.32 -6.43
CA LYS A 49 8.39 5.52 -7.17
C LYS A 49 9.08 6.77 -6.62
N GLU A 50 8.91 7.07 -5.33
CA GLU A 50 9.47 8.27 -4.71
C GLU A 50 11.00 8.35 -4.85
N ARG A 51 11.70 7.21 -4.73
CA ARG A 51 13.16 7.19 -4.81
C ARG A 51 13.68 7.34 -6.24
N PHE A 52 12.94 6.90 -7.25
CA PHE A 52 13.28 7.15 -8.65
C PHE A 52 12.90 8.57 -9.09
N GLU A 53 11.78 9.11 -8.63
CA GLU A 53 11.35 10.49 -8.91
C GLU A 53 12.24 11.53 -8.25
N ALA A 54 12.72 11.24 -7.03
CA ALA A 54 13.64 12.09 -6.27
C ALA A 54 14.85 11.28 -5.76
N PRO A 55 15.84 10.99 -6.62
CA PRO A 55 17.09 10.33 -6.24
C PRO A 55 17.89 11.16 -5.22
N HIS A 56 18.48 10.48 -4.24
CA HIS A 56 19.30 11.06 -3.18
C HIS A 56 20.45 10.10 -2.85
N GLU A 57 21.59 10.60 -2.38
CA GLU A 57 22.73 9.72 -2.01
C GLU A 57 22.36 8.63 -0.99
N THR A 58 21.36 8.89 -0.14
CA THR A 58 20.86 7.93 0.85
C THR A 58 19.86 6.91 0.29
N ASN A 59 19.54 6.94 -1.00
CA ASN A 59 18.62 6.00 -1.65
C ASN A 59 19.23 5.22 -2.82
N GLU A 60 20.55 5.29 -3.02
CA GLU A 60 21.27 4.54 -4.06
C GLU A 60 21.03 3.03 -4.01
N TYR A 61 20.66 2.50 -2.83
CA TYR A 61 20.32 1.10 -2.63
C TYR A 61 19.18 0.60 -3.53
N ILE A 62 18.39 1.50 -4.14
CA ILE A 62 17.30 1.15 -5.04
C ILE A 62 17.75 0.89 -6.48
N GLN A 63 18.94 1.36 -6.85
CA GLN A 63 19.42 1.32 -8.23
C GLN A 63 19.61 -0.10 -8.75
N PHE A 64 19.83 -1.10 -7.89
CA PHE A 64 19.95 -2.49 -8.34
C PHE A 64 18.68 -3.02 -9.02
N LEU A 65 17.51 -2.43 -8.74
CA LEU A 65 16.24 -2.88 -9.33
C LEU A 65 16.25 -2.75 -10.86
N VAL A 66 17.02 -1.82 -11.43
CA VAL A 66 17.13 -1.67 -12.89
C VAL A 66 17.88 -2.83 -13.57
N GLU A 67 18.58 -3.64 -12.78
CA GLU A 67 19.30 -4.83 -13.23
C GLU A 67 18.45 -6.11 -13.08
N GLU A 68 17.29 -6.02 -12.42
CA GLU A 68 16.37 -7.16 -12.28
C GLU A 68 15.63 -7.41 -13.59
N ASP A 69 15.33 -8.69 -13.84
CA ASP A 69 14.61 -9.09 -15.04
C ASP A 69 13.22 -8.44 -15.09
N ASP A 70 12.85 -7.99 -16.30
CA ASP A 70 11.55 -7.38 -16.61
C ASP A 70 11.17 -6.18 -15.71
N PHE A 71 12.15 -5.51 -15.08
CA PHE A 71 11.88 -4.30 -14.29
C PHE A 71 11.33 -3.18 -15.20
N PRO A 72 10.27 -2.46 -14.78
CA PRO A 72 9.69 -1.39 -15.57
C PRO A 72 10.73 -0.32 -15.90
N ALA A 73 10.66 0.22 -17.11
CA ALA A 73 11.63 1.19 -17.62
C ALA A 73 11.43 2.58 -16.97
N ILE A 74 11.79 2.69 -15.69
CA ILE A 74 11.61 3.90 -14.88
C ILE A 74 12.81 4.83 -15.07
N ALA A 75 12.55 6.04 -15.58
CA ALA A 75 13.56 7.07 -15.72
C ALA A 75 13.77 7.81 -14.38
N PRO A 76 15.02 8.03 -13.93
CA PRO A 76 15.29 8.78 -12.72
C PRO A 76 14.99 10.27 -12.91
N ASN A 77 14.57 10.96 -11.84
CA ASN A 77 14.19 12.38 -11.83
C ASN A 77 12.98 12.73 -12.71
N VAL A 78 12.16 11.75 -13.09
CA VAL A 78 10.97 11.95 -13.92
C VAL A 78 9.75 11.45 -13.16
N PRO A 79 8.67 12.26 -13.02
CA PRO A 79 7.42 11.80 -12.45
C PRO A 79 6.85 10.60 -13.20
N MET A 80 6.46 9.57 -12.46
CA MET A 80 5.92 8.33 -12.98
C MET A 80 4.45 8.53 -13.39
N SER A 81 4.10 8.10 -14.60
CA SER A 81 2.71 8.08 -15.05
C SER A 81 1.89 7.07 -14.25
N SER A 82 0.56 7.16 -14.30
CA SER A 82 -0.33 6.16 -13.70
C SER A 82 -0.12 4.78 -14.30
N GLU A 83 0.06 4.70 -15.62
CA GLU A 83 0.32 3.46 -16.36
C GLU A 83 1.61 2.78 -15.87
N LEU A 84 2.69 3.55 -15.73
CA LEU A 84 3.97 3.02 -15.24
C LEU A 84 3.91 2.68 -13.74
N THR A 85 3.05 3.36 -12.97
CA THR A 85 2.80 3.01 -11.56
C THR A 85 2.05 1.68 -11.43
N GLU A 86 1.09 1.42 -12.33
CA GLU A 86 0.38 0.13 -12.39
C GLU A 86 1.32 -1.00 -12.80
N GLU A 87 2.17 -0.78 -13.82
CA GLU A 87 3.20 -1.74 -14.25
C GLU A 87 4.18 -2.06 -13.11
N LEU A 88 4.64 -1.04 -12.38
CA LEU A 88 5.47 -1.23 -11.19
C LEU A 88 4.75 -2.00 -10.09
N THR A 89 3.46 -1.73 -9.87
CA THR A 89 2.67 -2.46 -8.87
C THR A 89 2.58 -3.93 -9.23
N GLU A 90 2.29 -4.26 -10.50
CA GLU A 90 2.29 -5.63 -10.99
C GLU A 90 3.66 -6.29 -10.81
N TRP A 91 4.73 -5.59 -11.15
CA TRP A 91 6.09 -6.08 -10.97
C TRP A 91 6.40 -6.40 -9.49
N VAL A 92 6.04 -5.52 -8.56
CA VAL A 92 6.20 -5.71 -7.11
C VAL A 92 5.45 -6.95 -6.60
N THR A 93 4.28 -7.25 -7.18
CA THR A 93 3.52 -8.46 -6.81
C THR A 93 4.12 -9.76 -7.35
N THR A 94 4.78 -9.70 -8.51
CA THR A 94 5.30 -10.87 -9.23
C THR A 94 6.76 -11.18 -8.92
N HIS A 95 7.51 -10.21 -8.37
CA HIS A 95 8.95 -10.34 -8.07
C HIS A 95 9.27 -10.26 -6.57
N PRO A 96 8.69 -11.13 -5.72
CA PRO A 96 8.85 -11.01 -4.26
C PRO A 96 10.28 -11.18 -3.76
N ALA A 97 11.10 -11.96 -4.47
CA ALA A 97 12.51 -12.12 -4.13
C ALA A 97 13.30 -10.81 -4.30
N ALA A 98 13.02 -10.05 -5.35
CA ALA A 98 13.66 -8.74 -5.57
C ALA A 98 13.22 -7.74 -4.51
N ILE A 99 11.94 -7.78 -4.10
CA ILE A 99 11.44 -6.93 -3.00
C ILE A 99 12.06 -7.29 -1.66
N GLU A 100 12.24 -8.57 -1.35
CA GLU A 100 12.95 -8.99 -0.14
C GLU A 100 14.39 -8.42 -0.13
N GLN A 101 15.11 -8.52 -1.25
CA GLN A 101 16.44 -7.93 -1.35
C GLN A 101 16.41 -6.40 -1.21
N LEU A 102 15.42 -5.73 -1.79
CA LEU A 102 15.22 -4.28 -1.64
C LEU A 102 15.08 -3.91 -0.16
N LEU A 103 14.23 -4.60 0.59
CA LEU A 103 14.00 -4.34 2.02
C LEU A 103 15.26 -4.60 2.85
N ILE A 104 16.01 -5.67 2.56
CA ILE A 104 17.30 -5.95 3.21
C ILE A 104 18.30 -4.83 2.94
N ARG A 105 18.43 -4.39 1.69
CA ARG A 105 19.31 -3.29 1.30
C ARG A 105 18.88 -1.97 1.93
N ALA A 106 17.58 -1.67 1.96
CA ALA A 106 17.01 -0.50 2.62
C ALA A 106 17.36 -0.49 4.11
N LYS A 107 17.22 -1.63 4.80
CA LYS A 107 17.61 -1.76 6.21
C LYS A 107 19.10 -1.52 6.42
N LYS A 108 19.96 -2.17 5.63
CA LYS A 108 21.43 -1.97 5.71
C LYS A 108 21.82 -0.51 5.51
N ASN A 109 21.17 0.14 4.55
CA ASN A 109 21.38 1.55 4.26
C ASN A 109 20.93 2.43 5.43
N TYR A 110 19.75 2.18 6.00
CA TYR A 110 19.29 2.87 7.20
C TYR A 110 20.27 2.70 8.37
N ASP A 111 20.71 1.47 8.63
CA ASP A 111 21.68 1.18 9.69
C ASP A 111 23.00 1.94 9.45
N LYS A 112 23.44 2.09 8.19
CA LYS A 112 24.67 2.82 7.83
C LYS A 112 24.62 4.29 8.21
N TYR A 113 23.52 4.96 7.92
CA TYR A 113 23.40 6.40 8.14
C TYR A 113 22.89 6.76 9.55
N PHE A 114 22.09 5.89 10.17
CA PHE A 114 21.38 6.23 11.40
C PHE A 114 21.75 5.36 12.62
N ASN A 115 22.32 4.16 12.41
CA ASN A 115 22.77 3.27 13.49
C ASN A 115 24.18 2.70 13.23
N PRO A 116 25.21 3.53 12.98
CA PRO A 116 26.52 3.04 12.53
C PRO A 116 27.18 2.08 13.52
N ALA A 117 26.84 2.15 14.82
CA ALA A 117 27.34 1.23 15.84
C ALA A 117 26.88 -0.25 15.67
N LEU A 118 25.87 -0.49 14.84
CA LEU A 118 25.36 -1.84 14.52
C LEU A 118 26.09 -2.49 13.33
N ILE A 119 26.90 -1.73 12.59
CA ILE A 119 27.71 -2.25 11.50
C ILE A 119 29.09 -2.59 12.07
N LYS A 120 29.31 -3.89 12.34
CA LYS A 120 30.60 -4.44 12.76
C LYS A 120 31.19 -5.32 11.68
#